data_AF-A0A1F6CB60-F1
#
_entry.id   AF-A0A1F6CB60-F1
#
_cell.length_a   1.000
_cell.length_b   1.000
_cell.length_c   1.000
_cell.angle_alpha   90.00
_cell.angle_beta   90.00
_cell.angle_gamma   90.00
#
_symmetry.space_group_name_H-M   'P 1'
#
loop_
_entity.id
_entity.type
_entity.pdbx_description
1 polymer ?
#
loop_
_entity_poly.entity_id
_entity_poly.type
_entity_poly.pdbx_seq_one_letter_code
_entity_poly.pdbx_strand_id
1 'polypeptide(L)'
;MINPYKRQDIFRCHHDSHNGFGDVVSAYHVMKNKRCFPNGCVYFRWRCSLLDKGNPCIRGYNHIGRNCPGCRYYSEDKEMNRPEVEVDARVYEDFETELRAFEDWVRDHTGRRVTFYGRIHSVKPRFRGASDGKSQRLSFHGFLLVFQEGYIGKDHFEDFCYATVSRGLQGRWQLRRGDVVEFEGDFGLDRGRLVLSKLNRIEVVERGDGEVWTESQAHVARATGTVFASQEEMCVACPRGALVDMVDETDGRHYRRMFCMEGMPDPALCTYQRGSLLQIEVCLEDRERLRRMNGAGR
;
A
#
# COMPACT_ATOMS: atom_id res chain seq x y z
N MET A 1 15.82 -3.75 11.69
CA MET A 1 15.31 -4.74 10.70
C MET A 1 14.43 -4.04 9.69
N ILE A 2 14.65 -4.29 8.40
CA ILE A 2 13.86 -3.72 7.29
C ILE A 2 13.01 -4.85 6.67
N ASN A 3 11.88 -4.52 6.04
CA ASN A 3 11.01 -5.49 5.38
C ASN A 3 11.37 -5.69 3.89
N PRO A 4 12.02 -6.81 3.51
CA PRO A 4 12.49 -7.01 2.14
C PRO A 4 11.35 -7.17 1.14
N TYR A 5 10.13 -7.50 1.59
CA TYR A 5 8.96 -7.61 0.72
C TYR A 5 8.58 -6.31 0.02
N LYS A 6 8.94 -5.16 0.58
CA LYS A 6 8.67 -3.85 -0.01
C LYS A 6 9.69 -3.43 -1.05
N ARG A 7 10.85 -4.11 -1.15
CA ARG A 7 11.86 -3.81 -2.15
C ARG A 7 11.29 -3.93 -3.55
N GLN A 8 11.57 -2.90 -4.35
CA GLN A 8 11.08 -2.71 -5.70
C GLN A 8 12.22 -2.77 -6.73
N ASP A 9 13.45 -2.67 -6.26
CA ASP A 9 14.68 -2.69 -7.05
C ASP A 9 15.16 -4.10 -7.42
N ILE A 10 14.54 -5.15 -6.87
CA ILE A 10 14.95 -6.53 -7.14
C ILE A 10 14.39 -7.06 -8.46
N PHE A 11 13.12 -6.77 -8.76
CA PHE A 11 12.41 -7.41 -9.86
C PHE A 11 11.79 -6.40 -10.82
N ARG A 12 11.94 -6.68 -12.12
CA ARG A 12 11.25 -5.97 -13.20
C ARG A 12 10.33 -6.91 -13.97
N CYS A 13 9.14 -6.43 -14.35
CA CYS A 13 8.16 -7.25 -15.07
C CYS A 13 7.36 -6.42 -16.08
N HIS A 14 7.65 -6.63 -17.38
CA HIS A 14 7.02 -5.94 -18.52
C HIS A 14 5.59 -6.41 -18.86
N HIS A 15 4.83 -6.87 -17.86
CA HIS A 15 3.43 -7.21 -18.08
C HIS A 15 2.61 -5.92 -18.19
N ASP A 16 1.67 -5.83 -19.14
CA ASP A 16 0.85 -4.63 -19.41
C ASP A 16 0.22 -3.99 -18.15
N SER A 17 -0.12 -4.79 -17.14
CA SER A 17 -0.66 -4.30 -15.86
C SER A 17 0.34 -3.57 -14.96
N HIS A 18 1.63 -3.63 -15.26
CA HIS A 18 2.72 -3.01 -14.49
C HIS A 18 3.30 -1.77 -15.19
N ASN A 19 2.94 -1.51 -16.45
CA ASN A 19 3.39 -0.33 -17.21
C ASN A 19 3.11 0.98 -16.45
N GLY A 20 1.96 1.05 -15.74
CA GLY A 20 1.60 2.21 -14.91
C GLY A 20 2.52 2.46 -13.71
N PHE A 21 3.42 1.52 -13.40
CA PHE A 21 4.43 1.62 -12.34
C PHE A 21 5.86 1.52 -12.90
N GLY A 22 6.07 1.79 -14.21
CA GLY A 22 7.40 1.72 -14.83
C GLY A 22 8.00 0.30 -14.87
N ASP A 23 7.15 -0.72 -14.89
CA ASP A 23 7.50 -2.15 -14.84
C ASP A 23 8.16 -2.61 -13.54
N VAL A 24 8.17 -1.75 -12.53
CA VAL A 24 8.73 -2.01 -11.21
C VAL A 24 7.71 -2.78 -10.37
N VAL A 25 8.13 -3.89 -9.76
CA VAL A 25 7.25 -4.74 -8.94
C VAL A 25 7.89 -5.10 -7.61
N SER A 26 7.12 -4.99 -6.53
CA SER A 26 7.61 -5.38 -5.20
C SER A 26 7.93 -6.87 -5.11
N ALA A 27 8.95 -7.21 -4.32
CA ALA A 27 9.31 -8.59 -4.02
C ALA A 27 8.12 -9.41 -3.49
N TYR A 28 7.25 -8.82 -2.66
CA TYR A 28 6.01 -9.48 -2.21
C TYR A 28 5.12 -9.92 -3.37
N HIS A 29 4.92 -9.04 -4.35
CA HIS A 29 4.04 -9.29 -5.48
C HIS A 29 4.55 -10.49 -6.28
N VAL A 30 5.84 -10.51 -6.56
CA VAL A 30 6.48 -11.57 -7.36
C VAL A 30 6.54 -12.89 -6.60
N MET A 31 7.04 -12.87 -5.35
CA MET A 31 7.38 -14.09 -4.63
C MET A 31 6.21 -14.71 -3.83
N LYS A 32 5.29 -13.90 -3.30
CA LYS A 32 4.18 -14.40 -2.44
C LYS A 32 2.82 -14.33 -3.11
N ASN A 33 2.51 -13.24 -3.81
CA ASN A 33 1.20 -13.06 -4.45
C ASN A 33 1.08 -13.84 -5.77
N LYS A 34 1.94 -13.53 -6.74
CA LYS A 34 1.92 -14.20 -8.05
C LYS A 34 2.70 -15.51 -8.08
N ARG A 35 3.71 -15.64 -7.22
CA ARG A 35 4.61 -16.81 -7.15
C ARG A 35 5.18 -17.16 -8.54
N CYS A 36 5.53 -16.12 -9.28
CA CYS A 36 5.89 -16.23 -10.68
C CYS A 36 7.39 -16.17 -10.93
N PHE A 37 8.21 -16.05 -9.89
CA PHE A 37 9.64 -16.21 -10.02
C PHE A 37 10.05 -17.62 -9.54
N PRO A 38 10.95 -18.33 -10.26
CA PRO A 38 11.64 -17.92 -11.49
C PRO A 38 10.86 -18.24 -12.77
N ASN A 39 9.72 -18.93 -12.70
CA ASN A 39 9.13 -19.60 -13.87
C ASN A 39 8.29 -18.72 -14.80
N GLY A 40 8.03 -17.47 -14.43
CA GLY A 40 7.10 -16.56 -15.10
C GLY A 40 5.62 -16.82 -14.79
N CYS A 41 4.78 -15.91 -15.26
CA CYS A 41 3.33 -16.05 -15.33
C CYS A 41 2.92 -16.37 -16.77
N VAL A 42 1.86 -17.16 -16.92
CA VAL A 42 1.19 -17.37 -18.21
C VAL A 42 -0.14 -16.62 -18.20
N TYR A 43 -0.40 -15.85 -19.26
CA TYR A 43 -1.65 -15.16 -19.48
C TYR A 43 -2.20 -15.50 -20.85
N PHE A 44 -3.53 -15.55 -20.92
CA PHE A 44 -4.26 -15.74 -22.17
C PHE A 44 -4.89 -14.40 -22.54
N ARG A 45 -4.37 -13.79 -23.60
CA ARG A 45 -4.90 -12.54 -24.13
C ARG A 45 -5.91 -12.87 -25.20
N TRP A 46 -7.17 -12.59 -24.90
CA TRP A 46 -8.26 -12.74 -25.86
C TRP A 46 -8.30 -11.52 -26.78
N ARG A 47 -8.28 -11.76 -28.08
CA ARG A 47 -8.34 -10.72 -29.12
C ARG A 47 -9.50 -10.96 -30.07
N CYS A 48 -10.05 -9.87 -30.59
CA CYS A 48 -11.13 -9.92 -31.58
C CYS A 48 -10.83 -8.90 -32.67
N SER A 49 -10.41 -9.39 -33.84
CA SER A 49 -9.93 -8.53 -34.92
C SER A 49 -10.99 -7.55 -35.46
N LEU A 50 -12.28 -7.77 -35.17
CA LEU A 50 -13.35 -6.82 -35.48
C LEU A 50 -13.41 -5.70 -34.45
N LEU A 51 -13.49 -6.05 -33.16
CA LEU A 51 -13.57 -5.07 -32.07
C LEU A 51 -12.30 -4.22 -32.01
N ASP A 52 -11.13 -4.83 -32.24
CA ASP A 52 -9.84 -4.13 -32.28
C ASP A 52 -9.79 -3.09 -33.43
N LYS A 53 -10.59 -3.29 -34.48
CA LYS A 53 -10.76 -2.34 -35.61
C LYS A 53 -11.96 -1.39 -35.43
N GLY A 54 -12.60 -1.38 -34.26
CA GLY A 54 -13.79 -0.57 -33.99
C GLY A 54 -15.08 -1.06 -34.66
N ASN A 55 -15.09 -2.26 -35.26
CA ASN A 55 -16.27 -2.82 -35.89
C ASN A 55 -17.13 -3.60 -34.88
N PRO A 56 -18.47 -3.59 -35.02
CA PRO A 56 -19.35 -4.34 -34.15
C PRO A 56 -19.12 -5.86 -34.30
N CYS A 57 -19.29 -6.59 -33.20
CA CYS A 57 -19.20 -8.05 -33.22
C CYS A 57 -20.37 -8.65 -34.00
N ILE A 58 -20.11 -9.63 -34.88
CA ILE A 58 -21.15 -10.36 -35.62
C ILE A 58 -22.13 -11.12 -34.73
N ARG A 59 -21.75 -11.41 -33.47
CA ARG A 59 -22.61 -12.05 -32.46
C ARG A 59 -23.28 -11.05 -31.52
N GLY A 60 -23.12 -9.74 -31.77
CA GLY A 60 -23.72 -8.66 -30.97
C GLY A 60 -23.04 -8.38 -29.63
N TYR A 61 -21.86 -8.96 -29.35
CA TYR A 61 -21.12 -8.70 -28.12
C TYR A 61 -20.28 -7.41 -28.18
N ASN A 62 -20.24 -6.67 -27.08
CA ASN A 62 -19.41 -5.47 -26.93
C ASN A 62 -18.06 -5.73 -26.27
N HIS A 63 -17.78 -6.97 -25.89
CA HIS A 63 -16.52 -7.39 -25.27
C HIS A 63 -16.18 -8.82 -25.69
N ILE A 64 -14.92 -9.19 -25.54
CA ILE A 64 -14.43 -10.54 -25.79
C ILE A 64 -14.69 -11.39 -24.54
N GLY A 65 -15.24 -12.59 -24.71
CA GLY A 65 -15.71 -13.39 -23.58
C GLY A 65 -15.76 -14.89 -23.88
N ARG A 66 -16.32 -15.63 -22.93
CA ARG A 66 -16.37 -17.11 -22.96
C ARG A 66 -17.12 -17.70 -24.16
N ASN A 67 -17.93 -16.90 -24.85
CA ASN A 67 -18.67 -17.30 -26.05
C ASN A 67 -17.93 -17.01 -27.36
N CYS A 68 -16.70 -16.50 -27.31
CA CYS A 68 -15.88 -16.20 -28.48
C CYS A 68 -15.15 -17.41 -29.10
N PRO A 69 -14.79 -18.48 -28.36
CA PRO A 69 -14.23 -19.69 -28.97
C PRO A 69 -15.08 -20.21 -30.15
N GLY A 70 -14.41 -20.61 -31.24
CA GLY A 70 -15.04 -21.03 -32.49
C GLY A 70 -15.51 -19.89 -33.41
N CYS A 71 -15.28 -18.62 -33.05
CA CYS A 71 -15.49 -17.48 -33.96
C CYS A 71 -14.25 -17.26 -34.85
N ARG A 72 -14.44 -17.04 -36.17
CA ARG A 72 -13.32 -16.79 -37.10
C ARG A 72 -12.49 -15.53 -36.81
N TYR A 73 -13.02 -14.61 -36.01
CA TYR A 73 -12.39 -13.34 -35.67
C TYR A 73 -11.76 -13.34 -34.28
N TYR A 74 -11.92 -14.44 -33.54
CA TYR A 74 -11.35 -14.60 -32.21
C TYR A 74 -9.98 -15.26 -32.32
N SER A 75 -9.00 -14.69 -31.62
CA SER A 75 -7.72 -15.35 -31.35
C SER A 75 -7.41 -15.30 -29.86
N GLU A 76 -6.67 -16.30 -29.40
CA GLU A 76 -6.14 -16.36 -28.05
C GLU A 76 -4.62 -16.42 -28.15
N ASP A 77 -3.97 -15.38 -27.65
CA ASP A 77 -2.52 -15.31 -27.60
C ASP A 77 -2.07 -15.73 -26.20
N LYS A 78 -1.26 -16.80 -26.14
CA LYS A 78 -0.62 -17.23 -24.88
C LYS A 78 0.65 -16.41 -24.68
N GLU A 79 0.60 -15.45 -23.77
CA GLU A 79 1.73 -14.61 -23.41
C GLU A 79 2.40 -15.15 -22.13
N MET A 80 3.73 -15.21 -22.14
CA MET A 80 4.51 -15.62 -20.97
C MET A 80 5.39 -14.45 -20.54
N ASN A 81 5.17 -13.96 -19.33
CA ASN A 81 5.92 -12.85 -18.76
C ASN A 81 6.73 -13.36 -17.58
N ARG A 82 8.06 -13.23 -17.66
CA ARG A 82 8.99 -13.65 -16.61
C ARG A 82 9.55 -12.42 -15.91
N PRO A 83 9.46 -12.33 -14.56
CA PRO A 83 10.16 -11.30 -13.84
C PRO A 83 11.68 -11.46 -14.00
N GLU A 84 12.36 -10.36 -14.30
CA GLU A 84 13.81 -10.28 -14.41
C GLU A 84 14.40 -9.75 -13.10
N VAL A 85 15.60 -10.24 -12.74
CA VAL A 85 16.35 -9.72 -11.59
C VAL A 85 17.20 -8.55 -12.09
N GLU A 86 16.99 -7.35 -11.55
CA GLU A 86 17.67 -6.13 -12.01
C GLU A 86 19.01 -5.88 -11.28
N VAL A 87 19.24 -6.57 -10.17
CA VAL A 87 20.46 -6.46 -9.37
C VAL A 87 21.50 -7.52 -9.75
N ASP A 88 22.76 -7.27 -9.41
CA ASP A 88 23.81 -8.27 -9.57
C ASP A 88 23.61 -9.49 -8.64
N ALA A 89 24.33 -10.57 -8.92
CA ALA A 89 24.20 -11.84 -8.21
C ALA A 89 24.48 -11.71 -6.70
N ARG A 90 25.44 -10.86 -6.31
CA ARG A 90 25.80 -10.69 -4.90
C ARG A 90 24.70 -9.94 -4.15
N VAL A 91 24.19 -8.85 -4.72
CA VAL A 91 23.07 -8.10 -4.15
C VAL A 91 21.82 -8.98 -4.05
N TYR A 92 21.61 -9.87 -5.03
CA TYR A 92 20.51 -10.82 -4.97
C TYR A 92 20.68 -11.87 -3.86
N GLU A 93 21.88 -12.43 -3.68
CA GLU A 93 22.17 -13.37 -2.59
C GLU A 93 22.00 -12.73 -1.20
N ASP A 94 22.44 -11.48 -1.05
CA ASP A 94 22.22 -10.69 0.17
C ASP A 94 20.72 -10.49 0.42
N PHE A 95 19.96 -10.13 -0.62
CA PHE A 95 18.50 -10.01 -0.55
C PHE A 95 17.82 -11.34 -0.16
N GLU A 96 18.23 -12.47 -0.72
CA GLU A 96 17.67 -13.78 -0.35
C GLU A 96 17.93 -14.10 1.13
N THR A 97 19.12 -13.77 1.63
CA THR A 97 19.49 -13.97 3.03
C THR A 97 18.64 -13.10 3.95
N GLU A 98 18.52 -11.81 3.64
CA GLU A 98 17.64 -10.87 4.34
C GLU A 98 16.18 -11.34 4.34
N LEU A 99 15.69 -11.79 3.18
CA LEU A 99 14.32 -12.26 3.03
C LEU A 99 14.05 -13.50 3.88
N ARG A 100 14.97 -14.47 3.91
CA ARG A 100 14.83 -15.67 4.76
C ARG A 100 14.81 -15.29 6.25
N ALA A 101 15.73 -14.45 6.69
CA ALA A 101 15.76 -13.98 8.08
C ALA A 101 14.47 -13.25 8.45
N PHE A 102 13.95 -12.40 7.55
CA PHE A 102 12.68 -11.72 7.74
C PHE A 102 11.50 -12.70 7.77
N GLU A 103 11.45 -13.70 6.88
CA GLU A 103 10.38 -14.70 6.85
C GLU A 103 10.37 -15.58 8.10
N ASP A 104 11.54 -15.95 8.60
CA ASP A 104 11.67 -16.68 9.86
C ASP A 104 11.19 -15.83 11.04
N TRP A 105 11.62 -14.57 11.10
CA TRP A 105 11.14 -13.62 12.12
C TRP A 105 9.62 -13.40 12.06
N VAL A 106 9.05 -13.23 10.87
CA VAL A 106 7.60 -13.13 10.68
C VAL A 106 6.89 -14.39 11.17
N ARG A 107 7.42 -15.58 10.83
CA ARG A 107 6.83 -16.86 11.24
C ARG A 107 6.81 -17.00 12.77
N ASP A 108 7.86 -16.54 13.43
CA ASP A 108 7.99 -16.62 14.88
C ASP A 108 7.04 -15.68 15.63
N HIS A 109 6.61 -14.59 14.98
CA HIS A 109 5.69 -13.60 15.57
C HIS A 109 4.23 -13.77 15.11
N THR A 110 3.97 -14.38 13.96
CA THR A 110 2.63 -14.52 13.38
C THR A 110 1.68 -15.28 14.31
N GLY A 111 0.51 -14.68 14.56
CA GLY A 111 -0.51 -15.26 15.44
C GLY A 111 -0.21 -15.11 16.93
N ARG A 112 0.90 -14.46 17.30
CA ARG A 112 1.23 -14.12 18.69
C ARG A 112 0.84 -12.68 19.00
N ARG A 113 0.65 -12.43 20.29
CA ARG A 113 0.55 -11.08 20.84
C ARG A 113 1.95 -10.56 21.16
N VAL A 114 2.26 -9.38 20.67
CA VAL A 114 3.58 -8.76 20.81
C VAL A 114 3.43 -7.39 21.46
N THR A 115 4.43 -7.01 22.26
CA THR A 115 4.57 -5.64 22.75
C THR A 115 5.18 -4.79 21.64
N PHE A 116 4.59 -3.63 21.38
CA PHE A 116 5.05 -2.65 20.42
C PHE A 116 5.29 -1.30 21.10
N TYR A 117 6.38 -0.65 20.74
CA TYR A 117 6.71 0.71 21.15
C TYR A 117 7.08 1.56 19.92
N GLY A 118 6.50 2.75 19.78
CA GLY A 118 6.86 3.63 18.67
C GLY A 118 6.12 4.96 18.65
N ARG A 119 6.59 5.87 17.78
CA ARG A 119 5.99 7.20 17.58
C ARG A 119 5.00 7.16 16.42
N ILE A 120 3.76 7.60 16.67
CA ILE A 120 2.72 7.67 15.66
C ILE A 120 3.09 8.75 14.63
N HIS A 121 3.41 8.33 13.42
CA HIS A 121 3.68 9.22 12.30
C HIS A 121 2.40 9.86 11.77
N SER A 122 1.33 9.08 11.62
CA SER A 122 0.02 9.61 11.25
C SER A 122 -1.13 8.74 11.75
N VAL A 123 -2.28 9.36 11.95
CA VAL A 123 -3.55 8.68 12.23
C VAL A 123 -4.49 8.96 11.07
N LYS A 124 -5.06 7.91 10.48
CA LYS A 124 -5.94 8.01 9.32
C LYS A 124 -7.22 7.20 9.53
N PRO A 125 -8.40 7.72 9.15
CA PRO A 125 -9.58 6.88 9.00
C PRO A 125 -9.31 5.68 8.09
N ARG A 126 -9.74 4.50 8.54
CA ARG A 126 -9.64 3.25 7.78
C ARG A 126 -10.98 2.98 7.11
N PHE A 127 -11.00 3.03 5.79
CA PHE A 127 -12.18 2.66 5.01
C PHE A 127 -12.01 1.30 4.36
N ARG A 128 -13.12 0.59 4.21
CA ARG A 128 -13.25 -0.55 3.28
C ARG A 128 -14.33 -0.20 2.28
N GLY A 129 -14.20 -0.71 1.06
CA GLY A 129 -15.24 -0.54 0.07
C GLY A 129 -15.64 -1.84 -0.59
N ALA A 130 -16.87 -1.81 -1.10
CA ALA A 130 -17.42 -2.82 -1.98
C ALA A 130 -17.87 -2.16 -3.27
N SER A 131 -17.68 -2.84 -4.40
CA SER A 131 -18.20 -2.39 -5.70
C SER A 131 -18.97 -3.52 -6.37
N ASP A 132 -20.15 -3.20 -6.89
CA ASP A 132 -21.01 -4.10 -7.65
C ASP A 132 -20.97 -3.79 -9.17
N GLY A 133 -19.95 -3.04 -9.61
CA GLY A 133 -19.79 -2.55 -10.98
C GLY A 133 -20.64 -1.31 -11.34
N LYS A 134 -21.69 -0.97 -10.57
CA LYS A 134 -22.55 0.21 -10.81
C LYS A 134 -22.43 1.26 -9.71
N SER A 135 -22.15 0.82 -8.49
CA SER A 135 -22.05 1.63 -7.30
C SER A 135 -20.79 1.26 -6.52
N GLN A 136 -20.29 2.23 -5.75
CA GLN A 136 -19.23 2.02 -4.78
C GLN A 136 -19.75 2.39 -3.42
N ARG A 137 -19.63 1.47 -2.47
CA ARG A 137 -20.02 1.68 -1.08
C ARG A 137 -18.76 1.72 -0.23
N LEU A 138 -18.58 2.79 0.53
CA LEU A 138 -17.49 2.92 1.50
C LEU A 138 -18.03 2.78 2.93
N SER A 139 -17.41 1.91 3.70
CA SER A 139 -17.66 1.72 5.12
C SER A 139 -16.45 2.17 5.94
N PHE A 140 -16.74 2.84 7.06
CA PHE A 140 -15.73 3.27 8.02
C PHE A 140 -15.48 2.15 9.04
N HIS A 141 -14.23 1.70 9.19
CA HIS A 141 -13.84 0.54 10.03
C HIS A 141 -12.93 0.91 11.22
N GLY A 142 -12.92 2.18 11.63
CA GLY A 142 -12.03 2.68 12.68
C GLY A 142 -10.82 3.39 12.07
N PHE A 143 -9.69 3.37 12.77
CA PHE A 143 -8.52 4.15 12.42
C PHE A 143 -7.30 3.27 12.14
N LEU A 144 -6.39 3.79 11.35
CA LEU A 144 -5.09 3.22 11.05
C LEU A 144 -4.03 4.15 11.62
N LEU A 145 -3.25 3.65 12.55
CA LEU A 145 -2.01 4.28 12.98
C LEU A 145 -0.91 3.87 12.00
N VAL A 146 -0.11 4.84 11.59
CA VAL A 146 1.07 4.62 10.76
C VAL A 146 2.28 5.00 11.60
N PHE A 147 3.27 4.12 11.62
CA PHE A 147 4.57 4.33 12.23
C PHE A 147 5.62 4.25 11.12
N GLN A 148 6.66 5.08 11.19
CA GLN A 148 7.80 4.99 10.26
C GLN A 148 8.84 3.95 10.71
N GLU A 149 8.86 3.68 12.00
CA GLU A 149 9.70 2.70 12.67
C GLU A 149 9.04 2.35 14.02
N GLY A 150 9.53 1.30 14.68
CA GLY A 150 9.12 0.95 16.03
C GLY A 150 9.86 -0.26 16.56
N TYR A 151 9.61 -0.60 17.81
CA TYR A 151 10.19 -1.76 18.48
C TYR A 151 9.11 -2.81 18.68
N ILE A 152 9.39 -4.05 18.28
CA ILE A 152 8.53 -5.22 18.54
C ILE A 152 9.30 -6.11 19.51
N GLY A 153 8.90 -6.07 20.79
CA GLY A 153 9.71 -6.65 21.86
C GLY A 153 11.09 -5.97 21.92
N LYS A 154 12.14 -6.73 21.57
CA LYS A 154 13.52 -6.23 21.53
C LYS A 154 14.00 -5.85 20.13
N ASP A 155 13.21 -6.16 19.11
CA ASP A 155 13.61 -6.00 17.72
C ASP A 155 13.20 -4.62 17.22
N HIS A 156 14.18 -3.83 16.77
CA HIS A 156 13.92 -2.56 16.09
C HIS A 156 13.53 -2.82 14.64
N PHE A 157 12.37 -2.32 14.25
CA PHE A 157 11.81 -2.38 12.91
C PHE A 157 11.90 -1.00 12.25
N GLU A 158 12.73 -0.89 11.22
CA GLU A 158 13.15 0.35 10.56
C GLU A 158 12.39 0.56 9.24
N ASP A 159 11.08 0.31 9.26
CA ASP A 159 10.22 0.50 8.10
C ASP A 159 8.78 0.75 8.57
N PHE A 160 7.93 1.21 7.65
CA PHE A 160 6.54 1.49 7.93
C PHE A 160 5.80 0.25 8.42
N CYS A 161 5.26 0.36 9.63
CA CYS A 161 4.33 -0.58 10.21
C CYS A 161 3.02 0.14 10.58
N TYR A 162 1.97 -0.65 10.71
CA TYR A 162 0.62 -0.13 10.88
C TYR A 162 -0.05 -0.77 12.08
N ALA A 163 -0.95 -0.04 12.73
CA ALA A 163 -1.81 -0.61 13.76
C ALA A 163 -3.26 -0.22 13.53
N THR A 164 -4.18 -1.17 13.66
CA THR A 164 -5.62 -0.91 13.52
C THR A 164 -6.25 -0.61 14.86
N VAL A 165 -6.95 0.52 14.96
CA VAL A 165 -7.60 0.99 16.19
C VAL A 165 -9.10 1.07 15.96
N SER A 166 -9.88 0.52 16.90
CA SER A 166 -11.34 0.62 16.86
C SER A 166 -11.81 2.04 17.18
N ARG A 167 -13.05 2.37 16.80
CA ARG A 167 -13.64 3.69 17.11
C ARG A 167 -13.66 3.97 18.62
N GLY A 168 -14.03 2.97 19.42
CA GLY A 168 -14.04 3.08 20.87
C GLY A 168 -12.65 3.29 21.48
N LEU A 169 -11.63 2.60 20.96
CA LEU A 169 -10.25 2.82 21.41
C LEU A 169 -9.76 4.22 21.04
N GLN A 170 -10.04 4.70 19.83
CA GLN A 170 -9.68 6.05 19.42
C GLN A 170 -10.40 7.11 20.26
N GLY A 171 -11.69 6.93 20.54
CA GLY A 171 -12.44 7.85 21.40
C GLY A 171 -11.91 7.91 22.83
N ARG A 172 -11.44 6.78 23.36
CA ARG A 172 -10.85 6.68 24.70
C ARG A 172 -9.46 7.29 24.80
N TRP A 173 -8.56 6.92 23.88
CA TRP A 173 -7.14 7.26 23.98
C TRP A 173 -6.77 8.54 23.24
N GLN A 174 -7.64 8.99 22.32
CA GLN A 174 -7.46 10.18 21.51
C GLN A 174 -6.08 10.22 20.85
N LEU A 175 -5.70 9.11 20.21
CA LEU A 175 -4.38 8.96 19.61
C LEU A 175 -4.22 9.95 18.46
N ARG A 176 -3.04 10.56 18.38
CA ARG A 176 -2.72 11.62 17.40
C ARG A 176 -1.31 11.47 16.88
N ARG A 177 -1.03 12.19 15.79
CA ARG A 177 0.33 12.32 15.26
C ARG A 177 1.27 12.84 16.35
N GLY A 178 2.46 12.25 16.43
CA GLY A 178 3.52 12.62 17.36
C GLY A 178 3.45 11.89 18.71
N ASP A 179 2.31 11.29 19.08
CA ASP A 179 2.21 10.49 20.30
C ASP A 179 3.23 9.34 20.27
N VAL A 180 3.94 9.15 21.37
CA VAL A 180 4.78 7.96 21.61
C VAL A 180 3.96 6.99 22.44
N VAL A 181 3.76 5.78 21.92
CA VAL A 181 2.86 4.80 22.50
C VAL A 181 3.55 3.47 22.73
N GLU A 182 3.13 2.79 23.77
CA GLU A 182 3.41 1.39 24.03
C GLU A 182 2.09 0.62 24.08
N PHE A 183 2.02 -0.56 23.47
CA PHE A 183 0.82 -1.40 23.54
C PHE A 183 1.12 -2.87 23.24
N GLU A 184 0.17 -3.74 23.56
CA GLU A 184 0.17 -5.12 23.08
C GLU A 184 -0.81 -5.30 21.92
N GLY A 185 -0.43 -6.06 20.89
CA GLY A 185 -1.28 -6.32 19.73
C GLY A 185 -1.00 -7.66 19.06
N ASP A 186 -1.99 -8.18 18.35
CA ASP A 186 -1.85 -9.37 17.50
C ASP A 186 -1.01 -9.00 16.28
N PHE A 187 0.11 -9.68 16.09
CA PHE A 187 1.01 -9.49 14.95
C PHE A 187 0.49 -10.20 13.70
N GLY A 188 0.53 -9.51 12.56
CA GLY A 188 0.20 -10.09 11.26
C GLY A 188 0.82 -9.36 10.07
N LEU A 189 0.77 -10.03 8.91
CA LEU A 189 1.09 -9.46 7.61
C LEU A 189 -0.17 -9.28 6.76
N ASP A 190 -0.33 -8.10 6.17
CA ASP A 190 -1.37 -7.78 5.19
C ASP A 190 -0.74 -7.31 3.88
N ARG A 191 -0.70 -8.22 2.90
CA ARG A 191 -0.10 -8.02 1.57
C ARG A 191 1.31 -7.40 1.63
N GLY A 192 2.17 -8.01 2.44
CA GLY A 192 3.56 -7.58 2.62
C GLY A 192 3.74 -6.41 3.59
N ARG A 193 2.67 -5.89 4.21
CA ARG A 193 2.76 -4.85 5.25
C ARG A 193 2.62 -5.47 6.63
N LEU A 194 3.42 -5.00 7.58
CA LEU A 194 3.29 -5.36 8.99
C LEU A 194 2.10 -4.61 9.60
N VAL A 195 1.12 -5.36 10.11
CA VAL A 195 -0.08 -4.79 10.73
C VAL A 195 -0.32 -5.41 12.09
N LEU A 196 -0.41 -4.56 13.12
CA LEU A 196 -0.80 -4.90 14.47
C LEU A 196 -2.31 -4.70 14.64
N SER A 197 -3.00 -5.69 15.18
CA SER A 197 -4.44 -5.65 15.37
C SER A 197 -4.84 -6.01 16.80
N LYS A 198 -6.11 -5.79 17.16
CA LYS A 198 -6.64 -6.07 18.51
C LYS A 198 -5.77 -5.50 19.64
N LEU A 199 -5.47 -4.21 19.53
CA LEU A 199 -4.61 -3.51 20.48
C LEU A 199 -5.23 -3.53 21.88
N ASN A 200 -4.38 -3.73 22.89
CA ASN A 200 -4.72 -3.68 24.30
C ASN A 200 -3.51 -3.12 25.10
N ARG A 201 -3.72 -2.85 26.40
CA ARG A 201 -2.69 -2.26 27.28
C ARG A 201 -1.98 -1.06 26.65
N ILE A 202 -2.77 -0.19 26.03
CA ILE A 202 -2.23 1.01 25.38
C ILE A 202 -1.79 1.99 26.47
N GLU A 203 -0.56 2.45 26.38
CA GLU A 203 0.02 3.49 27.22
C GLU A 203 0.57 4.59 26.32
N VAL A 204 0.29 5.84 26.67
CA VAL A 204 0.81 6.99 25.93
C VAL A 204 1.93 7.60 26.77
N VAL A 205 3.16 7.33 26.34
CA VAL A 205 4.39 7.70 27.04
C VAL A 205 4.65 9.20 26.87
N GLU A 206 4.46 9.71 25.65
CA GLU A 206 4.63 11.12 25.30
C GLU A 206 3.46 11.54 24.42
N ARG A 207 2.93 12.74 24.65
CA ARG A 207 1.86 13.29 23.81
C ARG A 207 2.44 14.14 22.69
N GLY A 208 1.99 13.86 21.47
CA GLY A 208 2.27 14.66 20.29
C GLY A 208 1.41 15.92 20.22
N ASP A 209 1.78 16.78 19.28
CA ASP A 209 1.12 18.05 18.94
C ASP A 209 0.04 17.90 17.86
N GLY A 210 -0.17 16.69 17.33
CA GLY A 210 -1.10 16.44 16.24
C GLY A 210 -2.57 16.61 16.60
N GLU A 211 -3.40 16.81 15.56
CA GLU A 211 -4.85 16.79 15.70
C GLU A 211 -5.37 15.37 15.97
N VAL A 212 -6.40 15.28 16.82
CA VAL A 212 -7.10 14.02 17.09
C VAL A 212 -8.18 13.81 16.04
N TRP A 213 -8.12 12.69 15.32
CA TRP A 213 -9.21 12.28 14.46
C TRP A 213 -10.40 11.76 15.26
N THR A 214 -11.56 12.33 15.00
CA THR A 214 -12.86 11.92 15.58
C THR A 214 -13.67 11.08 14.59
N GLU A 215 -14.64 10.33 15.11
CA GLU A 215 -15.59 9.57 14.30
C GLU A 215 -16.41 10.48 13.36
N SER A 216 -16.86 11.64 13.86
CA SER A 216 -17.60 12.61 13.05
C SER A 216 -16.79 13.11 11.86
N GLN A 217 -15.52 13.48 12.08
CA GLN A 217 -14.62 13.89 11.01
C GLN A 217 -14.39 12.77 9.99
N ALA A 218 -14.26 11.51 10.45
CA ALA A 218 -14.12 10.37 9.55
C ALA A 218 -15.38 10.15 8.69
N HIS A 219 -16.57 10.38 9.25
CA HIS A 219 -17.83 10.30 8.50
C HIS A 219 -17.97 11.41 7.46
N VAL A 220 -17.56 12.65 7.79
CA VAL A 220 -17.50 13.75 6.83
C VAL A 220 -16.53 13.40 5.71
N ALA A 221 -15.30 13.02 6.04
CA ALA A 221 -14.28 12.62 5.06
C ALA A 221 -14.77 11.50 4.13
N ARG A 222 -15.52 10.53 4.66
CA ARG A 222 -16.13 9.45 3.85
C ARG A 222 -17.16 9.98 2.85
N ALA A 223 -17.96 10.96 3.24
CA ALA A 223 -19.03 11.51 2.42
C ALA A 223 -18.53 12.51 1.37
N THR A 224 -17.46 13.25 1.68
CA THR A 224 -16.92 14.31 0.82
C THR A 224 -15.70 13.86 0.02
N GLY A 225 -15.05 12.77 0.40
CA GLY A 225 -13.80 12.35 -0.22
C GLY A 225 -13.97 11.72 -1.60
N THR A 226 -12.86 11.63 -2.33
CA THR A 226 -12.81 11.16 -3.72
C THR A 226 -11.93 9.92 -3.82
N VAL A 227 -12.42 8.89 -4.52
CA VAL A 227 -11.66 7.67 -4.81
C VAL A 227 -10.92 7.82 -6.14
N PHE A 228 -9.61 7.65 -6.13
CA PHE A 228 -8.79 7.65 -7.35
C PHE A 228 -8.62 6.23 -7.92
N ALA A 229 -8.49 6.17 -9.24
CA ALA A 229 -8.19 4.92 -9.94
C ALA A 229 -6.70 4.55 -9.81
N SER A 230 -5.80 5.53 -9.82
CA SER A 230 -4.36 5.34 -9.60
C SER A 230 -3.98 5.54 -8.13
N GLN A 231 -2.81 5.00 -7.76
CA GLN A 231 -2.21 5.19 -6.44
C GLN A 231 -0.93 6.03 -6.57
N GLU A 232 -1.09 7.33 -6.81
CA GLU A 232 0.04 8.25 -6.86
C GLU A 232 0.83 8.19 -5.54
N GLU A 233 2.16 8.06 -5.62
CA GLU A 233 3.04 7.85 -4.48
C GLU A 233 2.92 8.98 -3.45
N MET A 234 2.83 10.22 -3.92
CA MET A 234 2.60 11.40 -3.09
C MET A 234 1.30 11.33 -2.27
N CYS A 235 0.25 10.73 -2.83
CA CYS A 235 -1.02 10.59 -2.14
C CYS A 235 -0.95 9.52 -1.03
N VAL A 236 -0.09 8.50 -1.18
CA VAL A 236 0.14 7.47 -0.14
C VAL A 236 0.77 8.11 1.10
N ALA A 237 1.75 9.00 0.89
CA ALA A 237 2.45 9.73 1.95
C ALA A 237 1.59 10.85 2.56
N CYS A 238 0.63 11.40 1.83
CA CYS A 238 -0.24 12.48 2.29
C CYS A 238 -1.01 12.11 3.58
N PRO A 239 -1.02 12.95 4.63
CA PRO A 239 -1.83 12.74 5.84
C PRO A 239 -3.34 12.66 5.56
N ARG A 240 -3.78 13.27 4.45
CA ARG A 240 -5.17 13.27 3.99
C ARG A 240 -5.48 12.17 2.97
N GLY A 241 -4.48 11.42 2.52
CA GLY A 241 -4.64 10.25 1.65
C GLY A 241 -4.80 8.97 2.46
N ALA A 242 -5.85 8.20 2.17
CA ALA A 242 -6.10 6.90 2.79
C ALA A 242 -6.12 5.79 1.72
N LEU A 243 -5.51 4.65 2.03
CA LEU A 243 -5.65 3.44 1.22
C LEU A 243 -6.95 2.74 1.61
N VAL A 244 -7.78 2.45 0.60
CA VAL A 244 -9.05 1.74 0.78
C VAL A 244 -8.92 0.35 0.19
N ASP A 245 -9.15 -0.66 1.03
CA ASP A 245 -9.30 -2.04 0.57
C ASP A 245 -10.69 -2.21 -0.05
N MET A 246 -10.71 -2.51 -1.35
CA MET A 246 -11.92 -2.71 -2.15
C MET A 246 -12.13 -4.20 -2.44
N VAL A 247 -13.39 -4.63 -2.40
CA VAL A 247 -13.83 -5.93 -2.89
C VAL A 247 -14.80 -5.70 -4.05
N ASP A 248 -14.50 -6.28 -5.19
CA ASP A 248 -15.47 -6.39 -6.27
C ASP A 248 -16.41 -7.56 -5.96
N GLU A 249 -17.70 -7.27 -5.80
CA GLU A 249 -18.70 -8.27 -5.47
C GLU A 249 -19.06 -9.15 -6.67
N THR A 250 -18.70 -8.74 -7.89
CA THR A 250 -19.03 -9.49 -9.12
C THR A 250 -18.09 -10.67 -9.36
N ASP A 251 -16.79 -10.50 -9.10
CA ASP A 251 -15.75 -11.52 -9.31
C ASP A 251 -14.98 -11.88 -8.02
N GLY A 252 -15.33 -11.27 -6.88
CA GLY A 252 -14.64 -11.47 -5.59
C GLY A 252 -13.24 -10.87 -5.54
N ARG A 253 -12.85 -10.07 -6.54
CA ARG A 253 -11.49 -9.55 -6.65
C ARG A 253 -11.25 -8.49 -5.59
N HIS A 254 -10.17 -8.69 -4.84
CA HIS A 254 -9.71 -7.68 -3.89
C HIS A 254 -8.64 -6.78 -4.52
N TYR A 255 -8.81 -5.47 -4.43
CA TYR A 255 -7.83 -4.47 -4.87
C TYR A 255 -7.76 -3.31 -3.88
N ARG A 256 -6.85 -2.36 -4.10
CA ARG A 256 -6.75 -1.14 -3.29
C ARG A 256 -6.92 0.06 -4.19
N ARG A 257 -7.53 1.12 -3.66
CA ARG A 257 -7.58 2.44 -4.29
C ARG A 257 -7.10 3.50 -3.32
N MET A 258 -6.61 4.60 -3.86
CA MET A 258 -6.36 5.80 -3.07
C MET A 258 -7.66 6.56 -2.85
N PHE A 259 -7.83 7.11 -1.66
CA PHE A 259 -8.95 7.94 -1.28
C PHE A 259 -8.43 9.26 -0.70
N CYS A 260 -8.78 10.37 -1.34
CA CYS A 260 -8.51 11.70 -0.83
C CYS A 260 -9.63 12.12 0.10
N MET A 261 -9.30 12.29 1.39
CA MET A 261 -10.29 12.70 2.40
C MET A 261 -10.73 14.16 2.26
N GLU A 262 -10.00 14.98 1.49
CA GLU A 262 -10.36 16.37 1.19
C GLU A 262 -11.28 16.50 -0.04
N GLY A 263 -11.55 15.40 -0.76
CA GLY A 263 -12.44 15.44 -1.92
C GLY A 263 -11.81 16.06 -3.16
N MET A 264 -10.48 16.04 -3.27
CA MET A 264 -9.80 16.56 -4.47
C MET A 264 -10.21 15.73 -5.70
N PRO A 265 -10.66 16.38 -6.78
CA PRO A 265 -11.11 15.67 -7.98
C PRO A 265 -9.95 15.04 -8.77
N ASP A 266 -8.77 15.65 -8.69
CA ASP A 266 -7.56 15.23 -9.40
C ASP A 266 -6.36 15.39 -8.46
N PRO A 267 -5.52 14.35 -8.27
CA PRO A 267 -4.26 14.47 -7.55
C PRO A 267 -3.39 15.65 -8.02
N ALA A 268 -3.29 15.89 -9.34
CA ALA A 268 -2.40 16.91 -9.91
C ALA A 268 -2.79 18.35 -9.53
N LEU A 269 -4.03 18.56 -9.08
CA LEU A 269 -4.54 19.86 -8.64
C LEU A 269 -4.43 20.07 -7.13
N CYS A 270 -3.92 19.09 -6.38
CA CYS A 270 -3.87 19.12 -4.92
C CYS A 270 -2.80 20.12 -4.43
N THR A 271 -3.23 21.20 -3.78
CA THR A 271 -2.34 22.22 -3.22
C THR A 271 -1.49 21.72 -2.05
N TYR A 272 -1.93 20.65 -1.37
CA TYR A 272 -1.12 19.95 -0.37
C TYR A 272 0.19 19.42 -0.96
N GLN A 273 0.18 18.99 -2.23
CA GLN A 273 1.38 18.55 -2.95
C GLN A 273 2.41 19.69 -3.11
N ARG A 274 1.95 20.92 -3.33
CA ARG A 274 2.83 22.09 -3.48
C ARG A 274 3.44 22.51 -2.15
N GLY A 275 2.69 22.41 -1.06
CA GLY A 275 3.18 22.73 0.29
C GLY A 275 4.20 21.74 0.85
N SER A 276 4.04 20.43 0.58
CA SER A 276 5.00 19.41 1.05
C SER A 276 6.31 19.42 0.26
N LEU A 277 6.28 19.72 -1.05
CA LEU A 277 7.50 19.88 -1.85
C LEU A 277 8.37 21.03 -1.33
N LEU A 278 7.74 22.17 -0.97
CA LEU A 278 8.44 23.30 -0.35
C LEU A 278 9.03 22.96 1.02
N GLN A 279 8.41 22.07 1.80
CA GLN A 279 8.98 21.61 3.07
C GLN A 279 10.12 20.59 2.91
N ILE A 280 10.11 19.79 1.83
CA ILE A 280 11.21 18.87 1.50
C ILE A 280 12.45 19.65 1.08
N GLU A 281 12.31 20.74 0.31
CA GLU A 281 13.42 21.64 -0.03
C GLU A 281 14.07 22.23 1.22
N VAL A 282 13.27 22.72 2.18
CA VAL A 282 13.79 23.27 3.45
C VAL A 282 14.52 22.20 4.28
N CYS A 283 14.02 20.95 4.33
CA CYS A 283 14.70 19.86 5.05
C CYS A 283 16.01 19.39 4.37
N LEU A 284 16.12 19.46 3.05
CA LEU A 284 17.34 19.13 2.32
C LEU A 284 18.42 20.20 2.51
N GLU A 285 18.03 21.48 2.46
CA GLU A 285 18.93 22.60 2.74
C GLU A 285 19.45 22.57 4.18
N ASP A 286 18.59 22.29 5.16
CA ASP A 286 19.01 22.18 6.57
C ASP A 286 19.93 20.96 6.82
N ARG A 287 19.71 19.83 6.14
CA ARG A 287 20.63 18.67 6.20
C ARG A 287 21.98 18.97 5.58
N GLU A 288 22.03 19.71 4.47
CA GLU A 288 23.29 20.17 3.89
C GLU A 288 24.01 21.19 4.78
N ARG A 289 23.27 22.10 5.41
CA ARG A 289 23.80 23.08 6.36
C ARG A 289 24.42 22.41 7.59
N LEU A 290 23.72 21.44 8.17
CA LEU A 290 24.22 20.62 9.28
C LEU A 290 25.46 19.78 8.89
N ARG A 291 25.50 19.24 7.67
CA ARG A 291 26.69 18.54 7.14
C ARG A 291 27.89 19.47 6.95
N ARG A 292 27.67 20.70 6.48
CA ARG A 292 28.73 21.72 6.33
C ARG A 292 29.25 22.20 7.68
N MET A 293 28.39 22.35 8.69
CA MET A 293 28.80 22.71 10.05
C MET A 293 29.62 21.60 10.74
N ASN A 294 29.26 20.33 10.53
CA ASN A 294 29.98 19.19 11.12
C ASN A 294 31.23 18.77 10.33
N GLY A 295 31.41 19.25 9.09
CA GLY A 295 32.58 18.99 8.25
C GLY A 295 33.70 20.02 8.37
N ALA A 296 33.44 21.18 8.96
CA ALA A 296 34.43 22.27 9.12
C ALA A 296 35.30 22.14 10.39
N GLY A 297 35.17 21.04 11.14
CA GLY A 297 35.91 20.75 12.37
C GLY A 297 36.79 19.50 12.25
N ARG A 298 37.64 19.43 11.23
CA ARG A 298 38.79 18.52 11.15
C ARG A 298 40.01 19.26 10.64
#